data_AF-A0A954JMA4-F1
#
_entry.id   AF-A0A954JMA4-F1
#
_cell.length_a   1.000
_cell.length_b   1.000
_cell.length_c   1.000
_cell.angle_alpha   90.00
_cell.angle_beta   90.00
_cell.angle_gamma   90.00
#
_symmetry.space_group_name_H-M   'P 1'
#
loop_
_entity.id
_entity.type
_entity.pdbx_description
1 polymer ?
#
loop_
_entity_poly.entity_id
_entity_poly.type
_entity_poly.pdbx_seq_one_letter_code
_entity_poly.pdbx_strand_id
1 'polypeptide(L)'
;SIAKRHMKPTTNFFEMVSDGNMSLIRAIEKFDYSKGNKFSTYASWAIMKNYARSIPAEYKVQERFRTGADEVFLLSEDGRGSQFEDEVTNSRQHQIIMSILDQLDDRERAIIMHRYGLERGTEPETLEQVGTRFNVTKERIRQIESRAMQKIRKIASDEKMDIPGI
;
A
#
# COMPACT_ATOMS: atom_id res chain seq x y z
N SER A 1 -15.85 32.16 28.11
CA SER A 1 -14.59 32.80 27.65
C SER A 1 -13.55 31.82 27.13
N ILE A 2 -13.31 30.65 27.76
CA ILE A 2 -12.28 29.70 27.35
C ILE A 2 -12.61 28.98 26.03
N ALA A 3 -13.86 28.52 25.85
CA ALA A 3 -14.32 27.86 24.61
C ALA A 3 -14.05 28.72 23.36
N LYS A 4 -14.32 30.04 23.43
CA LYS A 4 -14.12 30.97 22.30
C LYS A 4 -12.68 31.00 21.78
N ARG A 5 -11.67 30.75 22.64
CA ARG A 5 -10.25 30.79 22.26
C ARG A 5 -9.80 29.60 21.41
N HIS A 6 -10.57 28.51 21.42
CA HIS A 6 -10.25 27.27 20.73
C HIS A 6 -11.13 27.06 19.48
N MET A 7 -11.97 28.04 19.13
CA MET A 7 -12.88 27.95 17.99
C MET A 7 -12.11 28.01 16.69
N LYS A 8 -12.45 27.13 15.74
CA LYS A 8 -12.10 27.27 14.33
C LYS A 8 -13.36 27.57 13.51
N PRO A 9 -13.23 28.10 12.28
CA PRO A 9 -14.37 28.41 11.42
C PRO A 9 -15.31 27.23 11.15
N THR A 10 -14.79 26.00 11.26
CA THR A 10 -15.53 24.75 10.99
C THR A 10 -16.12 24.09 12.23
N THR A 11 -15.88 24.62 13.44
CA THR A 11 -16.28 23.97 14.70
C THR A 11 -17.53 24.63 15.29
N ASN A 12 -18.50 23.83 15.72
CA ASN A 12 -19.72 24.34 16.36
C ASN A 12 -19.43 24.88 17.77
N PHE A 13 -19.76 26.15 17.99
CA PHE A 13 -19.56 26.80 19.29
C PHE A 13 -20.28 26.09 20.44
N PHE A 14 -21.50 25.60 20.21
CA PHE A 14 -22.32 24.97 21.24
C PHE A 14 -21.76 23.62 21.69
N GLU A 15 -21.12 22.88 20.79
CA GLU A 15 -20.45 21.61 21.12
C GLU A 15 -19.25 21.85 22.02
N MET A 16 -18.41 22.83 21.68
CA MET A 16 -17.30 23.22 22.53
C MET A 16 -17.78 23.68 23.92
N VAL A 17 -18.81 24.53 23.98
CA VAL A 17 -19.38 24.96 25.26
C VAL A 17 -19.87 23.76 26.09
N SER A 18 -20.52 22.80 25.44
CA SER A 18 -21.03 21.59 26.11
C SER A 18 -19.90 20.71 26.65
N ASP A 19 -18.83 20.50 25.87
CA ASP A 19 -17.63 19.76 26.31
C ASP A 19 -16.90 20.48 27.47
N GLY A 20 -16.83 21.81 27.41
CA GLY A 20 -16.33 22.64 28.50
C GLY A 20 -17.19 22.54 29.77
N ASN A 21 -18.51 22.52 29.64
CA ASN A 21 -19.44 22.36 30.76
C ASN A 21 -19.26 21.01 31.43
N MET A 22 -19.07 19.92 30.66
CA MET A 22 -18.80 18.59 31.21
C MET A 22 -17.50 18.56 32.05
N SER A 23 -16.48 19.27 31.59
CA SER A 23 -15.21 19.43 32.32
C SER A 23 -15.36 20.27 33.58
N LEU A 24 -16.22 21.29 33.55
CA LEU A 24 -16.54 22.11 34.71
C LEU A 24 -17.26 21.29 35.79
N ILE A 25 -18.26 20.49 35.41
CA ILE A 25 -18.99 19.60 36.34
C ILE A 25 -18.01 18.67 37.05
N ARG A 26 -17.13 17.99 36.30
CA ARG A 26 -16.09 17.13 36.87
C ARG A 26 -15.09 17.88 37.74
N ALA A 27 -14.83 19.15 37.46
CA ALA A 27 -13.96 19.99 38.28
C ALA A 27 -14.65 20.36 39.61
N ILE A 28 -15.96 20.57 39.63
CA ILE A 28 -16.73 20.82 40.86
C ILE A 28 -16.63 19.61 41.79
N GLU A 29 -16.85 18.40 41.26
CA GLU A 29 -16.80 17.15 42.03
C GLU A 29 -15.43 16.88 42.68
N LYS A 30 -14.35 17.36 42.05
CA LYS A 30 -12.95 17.09 42.47
C LYS A 30 -12.28 18.26 43.18
N PHE A 31 -12.95 19.40 43.30
CA PHE A 31 -12.35 20.59 43.89
C PHE A 31 -12.33 20.49 45.41
N ASP A 32 -11.18 20.79 45.99
CA ASP A 32 -10.97 20.83 47.43
C ASP A 32 -10.63 22.26 47.86
N TYR A 33 -11.58 22.88 48.57
CA TYR A 33 -11.46 24.27 49.04
C TYR A 33 -10.46 24.41 50.19
N SER A 34 -10.11 23.32 50.89
CA SER A 34 -9.15 23.34 52.01
C SER A 34 -7.72 23.66 51.55
N LYS A 35 -7.44 23.47 50.25
CA LYS A 35 -6.14 23.72 49.62
C LYS A 35 -5.85 25.19 49.29
N GLY A 36 -6.76 26.12 49.62
CA GLY A 36 -6.54 27.57 49.46
C GLY A 36 -6.48 28.10 48.03
N ASN A 37 -6.71 27.26 47.02
CA ASN A 37 -6.75 27.68 45.61
C ASN A 37 -8.15 28.17 45.21
N LYS A 38 -8.22 29.18 44.33
CA LYS A 38 -9.51 29.63 43.78
C LYS A 38 -10.07 28.58 42.81
N PHE A 39 -11.38 28.30 42.93
CA PHE A 39 -12.08 27.39 42.03
C PHE A 39 -11.95 27.78 40.56
N SER A 40 -12.02 29.09 40.25
CA SER A 40 -11.88 29.60 38.88
C SER A 40 -10.55 29.19 38.23
N THR A 41 -9.44 29.18 38.99
CA THR A 41 -8.13 28.74 38.51
C THR A 41 -8.13 27.24 38.21
N TYR A 42 -8.67 26.43 39.12
CA TYR A 42 -8.73 24.98 38.97
C TYR A 42 -9.63 24.56 37.80
N ALA A 43 -10.84 25.12 37.73
CA ALA A 43 -11.80 24.86 36.67
C ALA A 43 -11.28 25.29 35.29
N SER A 44 -10.61 26.45 35.21
CA SER A 44 -10.01 26.91 33.96
C SER A 44 -8.97 25.91 33.45
N TRP A 45 -8.13 25.36 34.33
CA TRP A 45 -7.15 24.34 33.97
C TRP A 45 -7.80 23.02 33.54
N ALA A 46 -8.86 22.58 34.23
CA ALA A 46 -9.60 21.38 33.87
C ALA A 46 -10.23 21.48 32.46
N ILE A 47 -10.85 22.63 32.15
CA ILE A 47 -11.43 22.90 30.82
C ILE A 47 -10.33 22.94 29.75
N MET A 48 -9.23 23.66 29.98
CA MET A 48 -8.11 23.72 29.03
C MET A 48 -7.48 22.35 28.78
N LYS A 49 -7.31 21.53 29.83
CA LYS A 49 -6.78 20.17 29.73
C LYS A 49 -7.71 19.25 28.94
N ASN A 50 -9.02 19.39 29.09
CA ASN A 50 -9.98 18.61 28.33
C ASN A 50 -9.95 18.98 26.85
N TYR A 51 -9.98 20.27 26.52
CA TYR A 51 -9.87 20.75 25.14
C TYR A 51 -8.57 20.35 24.46
N ALA A 52 -7.45 20.33 25.18
CA ALA A 52 -6.20 19.82 24.63
C ALA A 52 -6.28 18.33 24.19
N ARG A 53 -7.27 17.57 24.68
CA ARG A 53 -7.51 16.16 24.34
C ARG A 53 -8.66 15.98 23.35
N SER A 54 -9.80 16.62 23.57
CA SER A 54 -11.01 16.43 22.75
C SER A 54 -10.83 17.00 21.34
N ILE A 55 -10.22 18.17 21.23
CA ILE A 55 -10.10 18.89 19.96
C ILE A 55 -9.30 18.09 18.90
N PRO A 56 -8.10 17.54 19.16
CA PRO A 56 -7.38 16.73 18.17
C PRO A 56 -8.11 15.43 17.79
N ALA A 57 -8.80 14.80 18.75
CA ALA A 57 -9.55 13.57 18.51
C ALA A 57 -10.73 13.81 17.57
N GLU A 58 -11.42 14.94 17.74
CA GLU A 58 -12.54 15.35 16.90
C GLU A 58 -12.11 15.64 15.44
N TYR A 59 -10.96 16.28 15.22
CA TYR A 59 -10.42 16.47 13.87
C TYR A 59 -10.17 15.15 13.14
N LYS A 60 -9.58 14.16 13.83
CA LYS A 60 -9.30 12.85 13.23
C LYS A 60 -10.57 12.12 12.81
N VAL A 61 -11.67 12.32 13.55
CA VAL A 61 -12.99 11.77 13.22
C VAL A 61 -13.58 12.53 12.04
N GLN A 62 -13.61 13.85 12.06
CA GLN A 62 -14.14 14.66 10.96
C GLN A 62 -13.38 14.44 9.64
N GLU A 63 -12.06 14.31 9.65
CA GLU A 63 -11.28 13.99 8.44
C GLU A 63 -11.63 12.64 7.85
N ARG A 64 -11.93 11.63 8.69
CA ARG A 64 -12.30 10.29 8.23
C ARG A 64 -13.70 10.23 7.63
N PHE A 65 -14.62 11.05 8.12
CA PHE A 65 -16.04 11.02 7.73
C PHE A 65 -16.45 12.23 6.88
N ARG A 66 -15.50 13.01 6.36
CA ARG A 66 -15.80 14.09 5.42
C ARG A 66 -16.24 13.47 4.08
N THR A 67 -17.54 13.28 3.91
CA THR A 67 -18.23 12.75 2.73
C THR A 67 -18.06 13.58 1.44
N GLY A 68 -17.25 14.64 1.46
CA GLY A 68 -16.91 15.44 0.26
C GLY A 68 -15.79 14.85 -0.60
N ALA A 69 -15.25 13.67 -0.25
CA ALA A 69 -14.27 12.96 -1.08
C ALA A 69 -14.91 11.92 -2.02
N ASP A 70 -16.19 11.61 -1.87
CA ASP A 70 -16.89 10.63 -2.72
C ASP A 70 -16.97 11.11 -4.17
N GLU A 71 -17.17 12.42 -4.41
CA GLU A 71 -17.14 12.99 -5.77
C GLU A 71 -15.77 12.88 -6.41
N VAL A 72 -14.68 13.08 -5.65
CA VAL A 72 -13.31 12.95 -6.16
C VAL A 72 -12.99 11.50 -6.51
N PHE A 73 -13.54 10.54 -5.75
CA PHE A 73 -13.41 9.11 -6.04
C PHE A 73 -14.21 8.67 -7.26
N LEU A 74 -15.38 9.28 -7.50
CA LEU A 74 -16.18 9.05 -8.71
C LEU A 74 -15.57 9.73 -9.95
N LEU A 75 -14.86 10.85 -9.78
CA LEU A 75 -14.20 11.59 -10.85
C LEU A 75 -12.79 11.07 -11.18
N SER A 76 -12.17 10.30 -10.28
CA SER A 76 -10.91 9.63 -10.60
C SER A 76 -11.18 8.51 -11.59
N GLU A 77 -10.64 8.65 -12.80
CA GLU A 77 -10.56 7.53 -13.73
C GLU A 77 -9.79 6.39 -13.06
N ASP A 78 -10.38 5.20 -13.08
CA ASP A 78 -9.69 3.99 -12.63
C ASP A 78 -8.54 3.72 -13.61
N GLY A 79 -7.32 4.11 -13.25
CA GLY A 79 -6.13 3.90 -14.05
C GLY A 79 -5.70 2.43 -14.13
N ARG A 80 -6.48 1.50 -13.56
CA ARG A 80 -6.32 0.07 -13.86
C ARG A 80 -6.71 -0.13 -15.31
N GLY A 81 -5.77 -0.63 -16.12
CA GLY A 81 -6.05 -1.06 -17.48
C GLY A 81 -7.22 -2.03 -17.52
N SER A 82 -7.86 -2.15 -18.69
CA SER A 82 -8.88 -3.17 -18.87
C SER A 82 -8.26 -4.54 -18.59
N GLN A 83 -8.79 -5.27 -17.59
CA GLN A 83 -8.31 -6.61 -17.26
C GLN A 83 -8.24 -7.52 -18.49
N PHE A 84 -9.13 -7.30 -19.45
CA PHE A 84 -9.13 -8.00 -20.74
C PHE A 84 -7.94 -7.63 -21.62
N GLU A 85 -7.57 -6.35 -21.68
CA GLU A 85 -6.39 -5.91 -22.43
C GLU A 85 -5.09 -6.46 -21.84
N ASP A 86 -4.98 -6.46 -20.51
CA ASP A 86 -3.86 -7.05 -19.78
C ASP A 86 -3.77 -8.58 -20.02
N GLU A 87 -4.91 -9.27 -20.04
CA GLU A 87 -4.95 -10.71 -20.32
C GLU A 87 -4.55 -11.04 -21.77
N VAL A 88 -4.98 -10.24 -22.74
CA VAL A 88 -4.61 -10.40 -24.16
C VAL A 88 -3.12 -10.12 -24.37
N THR A 89 -2.59 -9.05 -23.77
CA THR A 89 -1.15 -8.73 -23.86
C THR A 89 -0.30 -9.82 -23.22
N ASN A 90 -0.65 -10.28 -22.02
CA ASN A 90 0.06 -11.36 -21.33
C ASN A 90 0.01 -12.68 -22.11
N SER A 91 -1.15 -13.02 -22.69
CA SER A 91 -1.30 -14.21 -23.53
C SER A 91 -0.40 -14.15 -24.76
N ARG A 92 -0.31 -12.98 -25.41
CA ARG A 92 0.55 -12.78 -26.59
C ARG A 92 2.04 -12.79 -26.22
N GLN A 93 2.42 -12.18 -25.11
CA GLN A 93 3.78 -12.26 -24.56
C GLN A 93 4.18 -13.70 -24.26
N HIS A 94 3.31 -14.47 -23.63
CA HIS A 94 3.56 -15.87 -23.30
C HIS A 94 3.81 -16.72 -24.55
N GLN A 95 3.01 -16.52 -25.61
CA GLN A 95 3.21 -17.22 -26.89
C GLN A 95 4.57 -16.91 -27.52
N ILE A 96 4.98 -15.63 -27.51
CA ILE A 96 6.28 -15.18 -28.05
C ILE A 96 7.44 -15.80 -27.25
N ILE A 97 7.35 -15.80 -25.92
CA ILE A 97 8.36 -16.41 -25.06
C ILE A 97 8.49 -17.91 -25.39
N MET A 98 7.37 -18.62 -25.52
CA MET A 98 7.38 -20.04 -25.84
C MET A 98 7.99 -20.32 -27.22
N SER A 99 7.70 -19.51 -28.25
CA SER A 99 8.31 -19.70 -29.56
C SER A 99 9.83 -19.47 -29.57
N ILE A 100 10.34 -18.53 -28.75
CA ILE A 100 11.78 -18.31 -28.62
C ILE A 100 12.43 -19.48 -27.87
N LEU A 101 11.78 -19.98 -26.82
CA LEU A 101 12.29 -21.11 -26.03
C LEU A 101 12.37 -22.40 -26.83
N ASP A 102 11.50 -22.60 -27.83
CA ASP A 102 11.55 -23.75 -28.73
C ASP A 102 12.80 -23.76 -29.64
N GLN A 103 13.46 -22.62 -29.83
CA GLN A 103 14.73 -22.54 -30.58
C GLN A 103 15.96 -22.86 -29.72
N LEU A 104 15.81 -22.98 -28.39
CA LEU A 104 16.88 -23.38 -27.49
C LEU A 104 17.02 -24.91 -27.45
N ASP A 105 18.18 -25.37 -27.01
CA ASP A 105 18.39 -26.79 -26.72
C ASP A 105 17.41 -27.29 -25.65
N ASP A 106 16.92 -28.52 -25.79
CA ASP A 106 15.89 -29.09 -24.89
C ASP A 106 16.26 -28.98 -23.41
N ARG A 107 17.55 -29.14 -23.08
CA ARG A 107 18.04 -29.04 -21.70
C ARG A 107 18.08 -27.59 -21.22
N GLU A 108 18.47 -26.66 -22.09
CA GLU A 108 18.47 -25.22 -21.79
C GLU A 108 17.03 -24.72 -21.59
N ARG A 109 16.10 -25.11 -22.48
CA ARG A 109 14.67 -24.80 -22.38
C ARG A 109 14.09 -25.27 -21.05
N ALA A 110 14.29 -26.55 -20.70
CA ALA A 110 13.75 -27.11 -19.47
C ALA A 110 14.30 -26.43 -18.20
N ILE A 111 15.59 -26.08 -18.17
CA ILE A 111 16.20 -25.34 -17.07
C ILE A 111 15.57 -23.95 -16.92
N ILE A 112 15.40 -23.22 -18.02
CA ILE A 112 14.80 -21.87 -18.02
C ILE A 112 13.32 -21.94 -17.63
N MET A 113 12.57 -22.91 -18.12
CA MET A 113 11.16 -23.11 -17.76
C MET A 113 10.98 -23.28 -16.25
N HIS A 114 11.75 -24.15 -15.61
CA HIS A 114 11.69 -24.35 -14.16
C HIS A 114 12.22 -23.15 -13.37
N ARG A 115 13.30 -22.52 -13.84
CA ARG A 115 13.91 -21.37 -13.16
C ARG A 115 12.97 -20.17 -13.07
N TYR A 116 12.21 -19.91 -14.12
CA TYR A 116 11.31 -18.76 -14.21
C TYR A 116 9.82 -19.11 -14.02
N GLY A 117 9.49 -20.39 -13.78
CA GLY A 117 8.11 -20.83 -13.57
C GLY A 117 7.21 -20.58 -14.76
N LEU A 118 7.72 -20.77 -15.99
CA LEU A 118 6.98 -20.45 -17.21
C LEU A 118 5.90 -21.49 -17.56
N GLU A 119 5.81 -22.56 -16.79
CA GLU A 119 4.76 -23.58 -16.92
C GLU A 119 3.53 -23.19 -16.08
N ARG A 120 2.33 -23.56 -16.55
CA ARG A 120 1.08 -23.18 -15.87
C ARG A 120 1.05 -23.75 -14.46
N GLY A 121 0.95 -22.87 -13.46
CA GLY A 121 0.81 -23.24 -12.06
C GLY A 121 2.11 -23.65 -11.37
N THR A 122 3.27 -23.44 -12.00
CA THR A 122 4.57 -23.66 -11.36
C THR A 122 5.16 -22.36 -10.84
N GLU A 123 5.68 -22.39 -9.61
CA GLU A 123 6.46 -21.27 -9.08
C GLU A 123 7.92 -21.32 -9.59
N PRO A 124 8.60 -20.17 -9.72
CA PRO A 124 10.02 -20.12 -10.07
C PRO A 124 10.90 -20.87 -9.07
N GLU A 125 11.69 -21.83 -9.56
CA GLU A 125 12.63 -22.60 -8.72
C GLU A 125 13.97 -21.86 -8.52
N THR A 126 14.59 -22.04 -7.35
CA THR A 126 15.96 -21.55 -7.08
C THR A 126 17.01 -22.31 -7.89
N LEU A 127 18.16 -21.69 -8.15
CA LEU A 127 19.29 -22.34 -8.85
C LEU A 127 19.72 -23.67 -8.20
N GLU A 128 19.55 -23.79 -6.89
CA GLU A 128 19.87 -25.00 -6.12
C GLU A 128 18.82 -26.10 -6.30
N GLN A 129 17.54 -25.74 -6.28
CA GLN A 129 16.42 -26.67 -6.56
C GLN A 129 16.50 -27.21 -7.99
N VAL A 130 16.72 -26.32 -8.97
CA VAL A 130 16.92 -26.71 -10.38
C VAL A 130 18.18 -27.59 -10.50
N GLY A 131 19.27 -27.23 -9.82
CA GLY A 131 20.50 -28.04 -9.82
C GLY A 131 20.25 -29.46 -9.33
N THR A 132 19.49 -29.59 -8.24
CA THR A 132 19.09 -30.88 -7.67
C THR A 132 18.26 -31.70 -8.65
N ARG A 133 17.28 -31.07 -9.32
CA ARG A 133 16.40 -31.72 -10.31
C ARG A 133 17.17 -32.23 -11.55
N PHE A 134 18.12 -31.45 -12.06
CA PHE A 134 18.91 -31.80 -13.25
C PHE A 134 20.23 -32.51 -12.92
N ASN A 135 20.43 -32.88 -11.67
CA ASN A 135 21.60 -33.58 -11.14
C ASN A 135 22.93 -32.88 -11.50
N VAL A 136 22.97 -31.55 -11.30
CA VAL A 136 24.12 -30.68 -11.58
C VAL A 136 24.29 -29.64 -10.47
N THR A 137 25.49 -29.06 -10.37
CA THR A 137 25.76 -28.04 -9.35
C THR A 137 25.01 -26.73 -9.62
N LYS A 138 24.73 -25.97 -8.56
CA LYS A 138 24.14 -24.62 -8.63
C LYS A 138 24.87 -23.71 -9.61
N GLU A 139 26.21 -23.73 -9.58
CA GLU A 139 27.04 -22.92 -10.47
C GLU A 139 26.91 -23.37 -11.93
N ARG A 140 26.74 -24.68 -12.17
CA ARG A 140 26.48 -25.18 -13.52
C ARG A 140 25.14 -24.68 -14.06
N ILE A 141 24.09 -24.65 -13.25
CA ILE A 141 22.80 -24.05 -13.65
C ILE A 141 22.97 -22.57 -13.97
N ARG A 142 23.66 -21.80 -13.13
CA ARG A 142 23.92 -20.37 -13.36
C ARG A 142 24.64 -20.11 -14.70
N GLN A 143 25.61 -20.95 -15.04
CA GLN A 143 26.31 -20.86 -16.32
C GLN A 143 25.40 -21.17 -17.52
N ILE A 144 24.55 -22.19 -17.40
CA ILE A 144 23.59 -22.55 -18.44
C ILE A 144 22.57 -21.43 -18.62
N GLU A 145 22.00 -20.91 -17.52
CA GLU A 145 21.08 -19.77 -17.51
C GLU A 145 21.68 -18.56 -18.22
N SER A 146 22.92 -18.17 -17.87
CA SER A 146 23.58 -17.02 -18.49
C SER A 146 23.77 -17.20 -20.01
N ARG A 147 24.13 -18.41 -20.47
CA ARG A 147 24.30 -18.70 -21.90
C ARG A 147 22.96 -18.73 -22.63
N ALA A 148 21.95 -19.37 -22.05
CA ALA A 148 20.59 -19.42 -22.58
C ALA A 148 20.01 -18.00 -22.73
N MET A 149 20.16 -17.15 -21.71
CA MET A 149 19.70 -15.75 -21.77
C MET A 149 20.40 -14.93 -22.86
N GLN A 150 21.69 -15.18 -23.11
CA GLN A 150 22.40 -14.54 -24.24
C GLN A 150 21.83 -14.98 -25.58
N LYS A 151 21.50 -16.28 -25.75
CA LYS A 151 20.87 -16.80 -26.97
C LYS A 151 19.47 -16.21 -27.16
N ILE A 152 18.64 -16.20 -26.12
CA ILE A 152 17.28 -15.62 -26.13
C ILE A 152 17.34 -14.16 -26.57
N ARG A 153 18.24 -13.35 -25.99
CA ARG A 153 18.41 -11.94 -26.39
C ARG A 153 18.81 -11.78 -27.85
N LYS A 154 19.68 -12.65 -28.35
CA LYS A 154 20.11 -12.63 -29.75
C LYS A 154 18.93 -12.95 -30.68
N ILE A 155 18.19 -14.02 -30.40
CA ILE A 155 17.00 -14.44 -31.18
C ILE A 155 15.96 -13.32 -31.19
N ALA A 156 15.65 -12.75 -30.02
CA ALA A 156 14.68 -11.65 -29.91
C ALA A 156 15.10 -10.41 -30.72
N SER A 157 16.41 -10.09 -30.76
CA SER A 157 16.94 -8.99 -31.56
C SER A 157 16.91 -9.29 -33.06
N ASP A 158 17.22 -10.52 -33.46
CA ASP A 158 17.29 -10.94 -34.86
C ASP A 158 15.89 -11.01 -35.50
N GLU A 159 14.87 -11.44 -34.74
CA GLU A 159 13.49 -11.56 -35.21
C GLU A 159 12.68 -10.25 -35.14
N LYS A 160 13.25 -9.14 -34.63
CA LYS A 160 12.55 -7.86 -34.38
C LYS A 160 11.17 -8.09 -33.76
N MET A 161 11.09 -8.96 -32.76
CA MET A 161 9.81 -9.27 -32.13
C MET A 161 9.33 -8.05 -31.33
N ASP A 162 8.26 -7.44 -31.80
CA ASP A 162 7.56 -6.39 -31.08
C ASP A 162 6.83 -7.05 -29.90
N ILE A 163 7.39 -6.89 -28.70
CA ILE A 163 6.80 -7.44 -27.47
C ILE A 163 5.72 -6.45 -27.03
N PRO A 164 4.43 -6.78 -27.16
CA PRO A 164 3.37 -5.85 -26.80
C PRO A 164 3.43 -5.53 -25.31
N GLY A 165 3.43 -4.24 -24.96
CA GLY A 165 3.39 -3.77 -23.57
C GLY A 165 4.75 -3.53 -22.89
N ILE A 166 5.86 -3.55 -23.63
CA ILE A 166 7.20 -3.10 -23.18
C ILE A 166 7.66 -1.96 -24.09
#